data_AF-A0A1E3XAZ1-F1
#
_entry.id   AF-A0A1E3XAZ1-F1
#
_cell.length_a   1.000
_cell.length_b   1.000
_cell.length_c   1.000
_cell.angle_alpha   90.00
_cell.angle_beta   90.00
_cell.angle_gamma   90.00
#
_symmetry.space_group_name_H-M   'P 1'
#
loop_
_entity.id
_entity.type
_entity.pdbx_description
1 polymer ?
#
loop_
_entity_poly.entity_id
_entity_poly.type
_entity_poly.pdbx_seq_one_letter_code
_entity_poly.pdbx_strand_id
1 'polypeptide(L)'
;MRMVSQNSKYTSNLQKAGAALEDVKILLKYWKNSVPQKELVKELIVTNVLGKRSRKRTTDVIQCIFLPRYVNGYPKDHWVYLKKLMEANIPSDIIRPLLYFHCALNEPIVKNFVKKVLLERYEKGILEVESQDAYDFIQRGIEDSTIPVRWGDAVRIRVASGLFAALKDFGIIEGGRSRKIAPKFIPMQVFFYIAFFIYNEALPEKKLLIMIIGSCFY
;
A
#
# COMPACT_ATOMS: atom_id res chain seq x y z
N MET A 1 -16.88 -2.61 -20.56
CA MET A 1 -16.83 -3.50 -19.38
C MET A 1 -15.48 -4.25 -19.40
N ARG A 2 -14.41 -3.63 -18.88
CA ARG A 2 -13.08 -4.28 -18.82
C ARG A 2 -12.99 -5.02 -17.50
N MET A 3 -12.97 -6.35 -17.56
CA MET A 3 -12.57 -7.20 -16.45
C MET A 3 -11.18 -6.76 -15.98
N VAL A 4 -11.06 -6.29 -14.75
CA VAL A 4 -9.75 -6.17 -14.09
C VAL A 4 -9.36 -7.57 -13.62
N SER A 5 -9.13 -8.49 -14.55
CA SER A 5 -8.28 -9.66 -14.28
C SER A 5 -6.83 -9.17 -14.37
N GLN A 6 -6.42 -8.32 -13.42
CA GLN A 6 -5.01 -8.13 -13.20
C GLN A 6 -4.50 -9.49 -12.75
N ASN A 7 -3.71 -10.13 -13.60
CA ASN A 7 -2.89 -11.27 -13.22
C ASN A 7 -1.79 -10.70 -12.30
N SER A 8 -2.20 -10.32 -11.09
CA SER A 8 -1.46 -9.40 -10.25
C SER A 8 -0.25 -10.12 -9.68
N LYS A 9 0.90 -9.92 -10.33
CA LYS A 9 2.15 -10.53 -9.90
C LYS A 9 2.54 -9.99 -8.53
N TYR A 10 2.71 -10.88 -7.57
CA TYR A 10 3.33 -10.56 -6.29
C TYR A 10 4.77 -10.12 -6.51
N THR A 11 5.19 -9.04 -5.86
CA THR A 11 6.56 -8.51 -5.95
C THR A 11 7.23 -8.58 -4.59
N SER A 12 8.57 -8.59 -4.58
CA SER A 12 9.34 -8.55 -3.34
C SER A 12 9.67 -7.11 -2.91
N ASN A 13 9.00 -6.11 -3.49
CA ASN A 13 9.32 -4.69 -3.31
C ASN A 13 9.19 -4.21 -1.86
N LEU A 14 8.28 -4.79 -1.09
CA LEU A 14 8.11 -4.48 0.34
C LEU A 14 9.38 -4.68 1.16
N GLN A 15 10.26 -5.60 0.77
CA GLN A 15 11.54 -5.83 1.44
C GLN A 15 12.47 -4.61 1.37
N LYS A 16 12.26 -3.70 0.40
CA LYS A 16 13.17 -2.57 0.16
C LYS A 16 12.86 -1.38 1.06
N ALA A 17 11.58 -1.06 1.24
CA ALA A 17 11.18 0.19 1.89
C ALA A 17 9.78 0.20 2.55
N GLY A 18 9.11 -0.95 2.70
CA GLY A 18 7.81 -0.99 3.41
C GLY A 18 6.76 -0.06 2.79
N ALA A 19 6.14 0.82 3.59
CA ALA A 19 5.19 1.83 3.10
C ALA A 19 5.87 3.13 2.60
N ALA A 20 6.96 3.55 3.25
CA ALA A 20 7.71 4.78 2.96
C ALA A 20 6.83 6.04 2.88
N LEU A 21 5.88 6.20 3.81
CA LEU A 21 4.84 7.25 3.76
C LEU A 21 5.38 8.67 3.55
N GLU A 22 6.36 9.09 4.36
CA GLU A 22 6.92 10.44 4.25
C GLU A 22 7.68 10.65 2.94
N ASP A 23 8.38 9.62 2.45
CA ASP A 23 9.04 9.68 1.16
C ASP A 23 8.03 9.79 0.01
N VAL A 24 6.92 9.05 0.09
CA VAL A 24 5.83 9.13 -0.89
C VAL A 24 5.21 10.52 -0.92
N LYS A 25 4.96 11.13 0.25
CA LYS A 25 4.45 12.52 0.35
C LYS A 25 5.41 13.52 -0.32
N ILE A 26 6.72 13.38 -0.06
CA ILE A 26 7.74 14.20 -0.71
C ILE A 26 7.69 13.97 -2.23
N LEU A 27 7.72 12.73 -2.70
CA LEU A 27 7.72 12.43 -4.14
C LEU A 27 6.46 12.93 -4.85
N LEU A 28 5.28 12.83 -4.23
CA LEU A 28 4.04 13.39 -4.78
C LEU A 28 4.14 14.89 -5.03
N LYS A 29 4.76 15.65 -4.11
CA LYS A 29 4.98 17.10 -4.28
C LYS A 29 5.81 17.40 -5.53
N TYR A 30 6.89 16.65 -5.75
CA TYR A 30 7.81 16.88 -6.87
C TYR A 30 7.35 16.24 -8.19
N TRP A 31 6.43 15.26 -8.16
CA TRP A 31 6.01 14.56 -9.37
C TRP A 31 5.24 15.47 -10.33
N LYS A 32 5.60 15.44 -11.62
CA LYS A 32 5.03 16.31 -12.65
C LYS A 32 5.16 15.69 -14.04
N ASN A 33 4.24 16.04 -14.94
CA ASN A 33 4.26 15.62 -16.34
C ASN A 33 4.84 16.68 -17.29
N SER A 34 5.39 17.79 -16.77
CA SER A 34 5.99 18.86 -17.58
C SER A 34 7.36 18.47 -18.19
N VAL A 35 7.91 17.34 -17.78
CA VAL A 35 9.19 16.79 -18.25
C VAL A 35 9.06 15.27 -18.43
N PRO A 36 9.88 14.62 -19.28
CA PRO A 36 9.90 13.17 -19.40
C PRO A 36 10.14 12.49 -18.05
N GLN A 37 9.33 11.48 -17.70
CA GLN A 37 9.41 10.81 -16.38
C GLN A 37 10.79 10.22 -16.08
N LYS A 38 11.50 9.73 -17.11
CA LYS A 38 12.87 9.21 -16.96
C LYS A 38 13.86 10.30 -16.51
N GLU A 39 13.72 11.51 -17.03
CA GLU A 39 14.54 12.66 -16.66
C GLU A 39 14.21 13.12 -15.25
N LEU A 40 12.91 13.20 -14.91
CA LEU A 40 12.47 13.55 -13.55
C LEU A 40 13.01 12.57 -12.52
N VAL A 41 12.91 11.26 -12.76
CA VAL A 41 13.45 10.25 -11.84
C VAL A 41 14.96 10.41 -11.66
N LYS A 42 15.70 10.69 -12.74
CA LYS A 42 17.14 10.95 -12.67
C LYS A 42 17.43 12.19 -11.82
N GLU A 43 16.70 13.28 -12.03
CA GLU A 43 16.81 14.52 -11.26
C GLU A 43 16.55 14.27 -9.76
N LEU A 44 15.45 13.60 -9.40
CA LEU A 44 15.09 13.30 -8.00
C LEU A 44 16.15 12.44 -7.30
N ILE A 45 16.77 11.50 -8.03
CA ILE A 45 17.86 10.68 -7.51
C ILE A 45 19.12 11.52 -7.31
N VAL A 46 19.53 12.36 -8.28
CA VAL A 46 20.76 13.17 -8.23
C VAL A 46 20.68 14.25 -7.16
N THR A 47 19.52 14.88 -6.99
CA THR A 47 19.30 15.96 -6.00
C THR A 47 19.13 15.45 -4.57
N ASN A 48 18.95 14.15 -4.36
CA ASN A 48 18.68 13.53 -3.05
C ASN A 48 17.40 14.04 -2.41
N VAL A 49 16.33 14.18 -3.17
CA VAL A 49 15.08 14.78 -2.66
C VAL A 49 14.56 14.13 -1.37
N LEU A 50 14.89 12.85 -1.14
CA LEU A 50 14.49 12.07 0.04
C LEU A 50 15.50 12.12 1.21
N GLY A 51 16.63 12.82 1.07
CA GLY A 51 17.66 12.92 2.11
C GLY A 51 18.26 11.58 2.55
N LYS A 52 18.24 10.54 1.69
CA LYS A 52 18.72 9.21 2.09
C LYS A 52 20.24 9.15 2.10
N ARG A 53 20.78 8.22 2.90
CA ARG A 53 22.23 7.97 3.03
C ARG A 53 22.91 7.58 1.71
N SER A 54 22.17 7.02 0.76
CA SER A 54 22.71 6.67 -0.55
C SER A 54 21.68 6.86 -1.66
N ARG A 55 22.18 7.14 -2.87
CA ARG A 55 21.38 7.25 -4.10
C ARG A 55 20.59 5.98 -4.36
N LYS A 56 21.19 4.82 -4.10
CA LYS A 56 20.54 3.51 -4.23
C LYS A 56 19.26 3.40 -3.40
N ARG A 57 19.25 3.94 -2.17
CA ARG A 57 18.06 3.96 -1.32
C ARG A 57 16.97 4.83 -1.90
N THR A 58 17.31 6.01 -2.42
CA THR A 58 16.36 6.88 -3.13
C THR A 58 15.79 6.19 -4.36
N THR A 59 16.64 5.52 -5.15
CA THR A 59 16.21 4.72 -6.31
C THR A 59 15.26 3.59 -5.90
N ASP A 60 15.56 2.86 -4.82
CA ASP A 60 14.71 1.77 -4.33
C ASP A 60 13.33 2.26 -3.91
N VAL A 61 13.24 3.39 -3.19
CA VAL A 61 11.94 3.98 -2.83
C VAL A 61 11.15 4.38 -4.07
N ILE A 62 11.78 5.06 -5.03
CA ILE A 62 11.10 5.49 -6.26
C ILE A 62 10.62 4.29 -7.06
N GLN A 63 11.50 3.33 -7.36
CA GLN A 63 11.22 2.23 -8.29
C GLN A 63 10.37 1.12 -7.68
N CYS A 64 10.58 0.79 -6.40
CA CYS A 64 9.88 -0.34 -5.77
C CYS A 64 8.58 0.09 -5.10
N ILE A 65 8.47 1.34 -4.63
CA ILE A 65 7.34 1.81 -3.83
C ILE A 65 6.52 2.85 -4.59
N PHE A 66 7.14 3.96 -4.97
CA PHE A 66 6.40 5.11 -5.47
C PHE A 66 5.79 4.87 -6.85
N LEU A 67 6.60 4.49 -7.83
CA LEU A 67 6.14 4.29 -9.20
C LEU A 67 5.08 3.19 -9.33
N PRO A 68 5.26 1.98 -8.78
CA PRO A 68 4.29 0.91 -8.97
C PRO A 68 2.95 1.20 -8.28
N ARG A 69 2.98 1.85 -7.12
CA ARG A 69 1.79 2.03 -6.28
C ARG A 69 1.00 3.29 -6.58
N TYR A 70 1.69 4.38 -6.95
CA TYR A 70 1.08 5.70 -7.04
C TYR A 70 1.07 6.29 -8.45
N VAL A 71 2.06 5.97 -9.29
CA VAL A 71 2.17 6.58 -10.63
C VAL A 71 1.64 5.65 -11.73
N ASN A 72 2.19 4.44 -11.80
CA ASN A 72 1.90 3.44 -12.82
C ASN A 72 0.78 2.48 -12.39
N GLY A 73 0.24 2.69 -11.20
CA GLY A 73 -0.86 1.91 -10.65
C GLY A 73 -2.21 2.30 -11.26
N TYR A 74 -3.22 1.57 -10.85
CA TYR A 74 -4.61 1.83 -11.09
C TYR A 74 -5.22 2.75 -10.01
N PRO A 75 -6.11 3.69 -10.40
CA PRO A 75 -6.45 4.03 -11.76
C PRO A 75 -5.35 4.89 -12.38
N LYS A 76 -5.38 5.00 -13.71
CA LYS A 76 -4.37 5.77 -14.42
C LYS A 76 -4.34 7.20 -13.89
N ASP A 77 -3.14 7.73 -13.67
CA ASP A 77 -2.88 9.12 -13.24
C ASP A 77 -3.46 9.51 -11.86
N HIS A 78 -3.79 8.53 -11.00
CA HIS A 78 -4.39 8.82 -9.69
C HIS A 78 -3.48 9.61 -8.72
N TRP A 79 -2.17 9.60 -8.94
CA TRP A 79 -1.23 10.47 -8.22
C TRP A 79 -1.61 11.95 -8.32
N VAL A 80 -2.28 12.39 -9.39
CA VAL A 80 -2.72 13.79 -9.54
C VAL A 80 -3.68 14.17 -8.43
N TYR A 81 -4.62 13.29 -8.07
CA TYR A 81 -5.55 13.52 -6.96
C TYR A 81 -4.81 13.59 -5.63
N LEU A 82 -3.92 12.62 -5.39
CA LEU A 82 -3.11 12.58 -4.18
C LEU A 82 -2.19 13.80 -4.04
N LYS A 83 -1.63 14.28 -5.14
CA LYS A 83 -0.82 15.50 -5.18
C LYS A 83 -1.64 16.74 -4.83
N LYS A 84 -2.81 16.94 -5.46
CA LYS A 84 -3.70 18.08 -5.14
C LYS A 84 -4.12 18.10 -3.68
N LEU A 85 -4.42 16.91 -3.14
CA LEU A 85 -4.74 16.71 -1.74
C LEU A 85 -3.56 17.11 -0.83
N MET A 86 -2.34 16.70 -1.17
CA MET A 86 -1.12 17.12 -0.45
C MET A 86 -0.87 18.63 -0.54
N GLU A 87 -1.07 19.25 -1.71
CA GLU A 87 -0.92 20.70 -1.92
C GLU A 87 -1.96 21.50 -1.13
N ALA A 88 -3.16 20.93 -0.90
CA ALA A 88 -4.18 21.50 -0.03
C ALA A 88 -3.89 21.35 1.47
N ASN A 89 -2.72 20.79 1.85
CA ASN A 89 -2.25 20.63 3.22
C ASN A 89 -3.26 19.90 4.14
N ILE A 90 -3.92 18.87 3.61
CA ILE A 90 -4.90 18.12 4.40
C ILE A 90 -4.24 17.34 5.56
N PRO A 91 -4.97 17.18 6.68
CA PRO A 91 -4.49 16.46 7.85
C PRO A 91 -3.98 15.03 7.57
N SER A 92 -2.99 14.61 8.37
CA SER A 92 -2.30 13.31 8.22
C SER A 92 -3.26 12.11 8.37
N ASP A 93 -4.25 12.23 9.24
CA ASP A 93 -5.32 11.26 9.49
C ASP A 93 -6.27 11.09 8.28
N ILE A 94 -6.30 12.03 7.34
CA ILE A 94 -7.02 11.91 6.07
C ILE A 94 -6.11 11.34 4.97
N ILE A 95 -4.92 11.92 4.78
CA ILE A 95 -4.04 11.50 3.66
C ILE A 95 -3.48 10.08 3.86
N ARG A 96 -3.15 9.67 5.09
CA ARG A 96 -2.56 8.35 5.35
C ARG A 96 -3.51 7.20 4.95
N PRO A 97 -4.81 7.20 5.32
CA PRO A 97 -5.77 6.23 4.80
C PRO A 97 -5.93 6.25 3.27
N LEU A 98 -5.85 7.42 2.63
CA LEU A 98 -5.91 7.52 1.17
C LEU A 98 -4.68 6.92 0.49
N LEU A 99 -3.48 7.17 1.03
CA LEU A 99 -2.25 6.51 0.56
C LEU A 99 -2.33 4.99 0.77
N TYR A 100 -2.88 4.55 1.91
CA TYR A 100 -3.12 3.12 2.15
C TYR A 100 -4.09 2.53 1.12
N PHE A 101 -5.20 3.20 0.83
CA PHE A 101 -6.18 2.75 -0.16
C PHE A 101 -5.54 2.51 -1.52
N HIS A 102 -4.80 3.48 -2.06
CA HIS A 102 -4.10 3.32 -3.34
C HIS A 102 -2.96 2.32 -3.29
N CYS A 103 -2.25 2.20 -2.16
CA CYS A 103 -1.28 1.12 -1.93
C CYS A 103 -1.95 -0.25 -2.03
N ALA A 104 -3.05 -0.48 -1.31
CA ALA A 104 -3.75 -1.75 -1.31
C ALA A 104 -4.37 -2.08 -2.69
N LEU A 105 -4.81 -1.07 -3.46
CA LEU A 105 -5.26 -1.29 -4.83
C LEU A 105 -4.14 -1.80 -5.76
N ASN A 106 -2.91 -1.33 -5.53
CA ASN A 106 -1.78 -1.54 -6.45
C ASN A 106 -0.70 -2.49 -5.93
N GLU A 107 -0.82 -2.99 -4.71
CA GLU A 107 0.11 -3.93 -4.07
C GLU A 107 -0.68 -5.18 -3.62
N PRO A 108 -0.76 -6.22 -4.48
CA PRO A 108 -1.64 -7.39 -4.27
C PRO A 108 -1.36 -8.14 -2.97
N ILE A 109 -0.10 -8.18 -2.54
CA ILE A 109 0.29 -8.84 -1.30
C ILE A 109 -0.29 -8.12 -0.07
N VAL A 110 -0.35 -6.79 -0.10
CA VAL A 110 -1.01 -5.99 0.95
C VAL A 110 -2.50 -6.27 0.93
N LYS A 111 -3.14 -6.15 -0.25
CA LYS A 111 -4.58 -6.42 -0.41
C LYS A 111 -4.98 -7.80 0.12
N ASN A 112 -4.25 -8.83 -0.30
CA ASN A 112 -4.62 -10.21 -0.04
C ASN A 112 -4.30 -10.61 1.40
N PHE A 113 -3.23 -10.11 2.02
CA PHE A 113 -2.97 -10.35 3.43
C PHE A 113 -4.07 -9.70 4.30
N VAL A 114 -4.44 -8.46 4.01
CA VAL A 114 -5.53 -7.79 4.73
C VAL A 114 -6.85 -8.54 4.56
N LYS A 115 -7.17 -8.98 3.33
CA LYS A 115 -8.43 -9.69 3.01
C LYS A 115 -8.50 -11.10 3.59
N LYS A 116 -7.42 -11.89 3.48
CA LYS A 116 -7.43 -13.32 3.81
C LYS A 116 -6.91 -13.64 5.21
N VAL A 117 -6.25 -12.70 5.87
CA VAL A 117 -5.67 -12.93 7.21
C VAL A 117 -6.27 -11.97 8.21
N LEU A 118 -6.13 -10.66 7.99
CA LEU A 118 -6.56 -9.68 9.00
C LEU A 118 -8.08 -9.65 9.13
N LEU A 119 -8.81 -9.58 8.01
CA LEU A 119 -10.27 -9.57 8.04
C LEU A 119 -10.84 -10.83 8.67
N GLU A 120 -10.38 -12.01 8.24
CA GLU A 120 -10.88 -13.28 8.77
C GLU A 120 -10.67 -13.41 10.28
N ARG A 121 -9.58 -12.86 10.81
CA ARG A 121 -9.32 -12.82 12.26
C ARG A 121 -10.22 -11.81 12.96
N TYR A 122 -10.35 -10.61 12.41
CA TYR A 122 -11.23 -9.56 12.93
C TYR A 122 -12.68 -10.02 13.00
N GLU A 123 -13.21 -10.67 11.95
CA GLU A 123 -14.56 -11.24 11.92
C GLU A 123 -14.78 -12.34 12.98
N LYS A 124 -13.71 -13.01 13.41
CA LYS A 124 -13.70 -14.00 14.50
C LYS A 124 -13.45 -13.39 15.89
N GLY A 125 -13.32 -12.07 15.99
CA GLY A 125 -12.96 -11.36 17.23
C GLY A 125 -11.51 -11.56 17.67
N ILE A 126 -10.65 -12.12 16.82
CA ILE A 126 -9.23 -12.34 17.09
C ILE A 126 -8.47 -11.10 16.64
N LEU A 127 -8.09 -10.24 17.59
CA LEU A 127 -7.38 -9.01 17.26
C LEU A 127 -5.86 -9.21 17.21
N GLU A 128 -5.30 -10.22 17.89
CA GLU A 128 -3.87 -10.48 17.87
C GLU A 128 -3.37 -10.94 16.49
N VAL A 129 -2.25 -10.35 16.06
CA VAL A 129 -1.56 -10.70 14.81
C VAL A 129 -0.05 -10.74 15.04
N GLU A 130 0.60 -11.78 14.56
CA GLU A 130 2.03 -12.00 14.73
C GLU A 130 2.80 -11.89 13.41
N SER A 131 4.10 -11.56 13.47
CA SER A 131 4.97 -11.57 12.28
C SER A 131 4.89 -12.89 11.51
N GLN A 132 4.72 -14.00 12.23
CA GLN A 132 4.63 -15.34 11.67
C GLN A 132 3.42 -15.48 10.73
N ASP A 133 2.30 -14.81 11.02
CA ASP A 133 1.11 -14.85 10.17
C ASP A 133 1.40 -14.37 8.73
N ALA A 134 2.23 -13.33 8.57
CA ALA A 134 2.63 -12.85 7.24
C ALA A 134 3.61 -13.80 6.55
N TYR A 135 4.50 -14.43 7.31
CA TYR A 135 5.38 -15.45 6.74
C TYR A 135 4.56 -16.63 6.24
N ASP A 136 3.68 -17.18 7.07
CA ASP A 136 2.83 -18.32 6.75
C ASP A 136 1.87 -18.03 5.59
N PHE A 137 1.38 -16.80 5.51
CA PHE A 137 0.59 -16.34 4.37
C PHE A 137 1.39 -16.40 3.05
N ILE A 138 2.64 -15.93 3.07
CA ILE A 138 3.52 -15.97 1.90
C ILE A 138 3.92 -17.42 1.57
N GLN A 139 4.26 -18.20 2.58
CA GLN A 139 4.64 -19.61 2.47
C GLN A 139 3.53 -20.42 1.78
N ARG A 140 2.32 -20.41 2.35
CA ARG A 140 1.15 -21.08 1.79
C ARG A 140 0.81 -20.58 0.41
N GLY A 141 0.91 -19.26 0.19
CA GLY A 141 0.67 -18.67 -1.11
C GLY A 141 1.59 -19.21 -2.21
N ILE A 142 2.86 -19.47 -1.88
CA ILE A 142 3.85 -20.07 -2.79
C ILE A 142 3.57 -21.57 -2.99
N GLU A 143 3.27 -22.31 -1.93
CA GLU A 143 2.95 -23.75 -1.97
C GLU A 143 1.73 -24.02 -2.85
N ASP A 144 0.66 -23.24 -2.68
CA ASP A 144 -0.59 -23.38 -3.44
C ASP A 144 -0.53 -22.67 -4.81
N SER A 145 0.65 -22.21 -5.23
CA SER A 145 0.88 -21.51 -6.52
C SER A 145 0.05 -20.24 -6.75
N THR A 146 -0.59 -19.70 -5.70
CA THR A 146 -1.29 -18.41 -5.77
C THR A 146 -0.33 -17.22 -5.82
N ILE A 147 0.90 -17.41 -5.32
CA ILE A 147 2.05 -16.52 -5.50
C ILE A 147 2.97 -17.17 -6.54
N PRO A 148 2.97 -16.72 -7.81
CA PRO A 148 3.68 -17.40 -8.90
C PRO A 148 5.21 -17.22 -8.84
N VAL A 149 5.74 -16.59 -7.79
CA VAL A 149 7.16 -16.27 -7.65
C VAL A 149 7.80 -17.14 -6.59
N ARG A 150 8.86 -17.88 -6.95
CA ARG A 150 9.64 -18.68 -6.02
C ARG A 150 10.67 -17.80 -5.31
N TRP A 151 10.31 -17.28 -4.14
CA TRP A 151 11.25 -16.63 -3.23
C TRP A 151 11.94 -17.66 -2.34
N GLY A 152 13.25 -17.51 -2.12
CA GLY A 152 13.94 -18.22 -1.04
C GLY A 152 13.55 -17.67 0.33
N ASP A 153 13.81 -18.43 1.40
CA ASP A 153 13.33 -18.12 2.76
C ASP A 153 13.77 -16.74 3.25
N ALA A 154 15.02 -16.36 3.00
CA ALA A 154 15.53 -15.04 3.35
C ALA A 154 14.78 -13.89 2.65
N VAL A 155 14.23 -14.12 1.45
CA VAL A 155 13.37 -13.12 0.78
C VAL A 155 11.97 -13.14 1.38
N ARG A 156 11.40 -14.32 1.68
CA ARG A 156 10.08 -14.45 2.34
C ARG A 156 10.06 -13.71 3.68
N ILE A 157 11.06 -13.95 4.55
CA ILE A 157 11.19 -13.28 5.85
C ILE A 157 11.24 -11.76 5.70
N ARG A 158 12.03 -11.25 4.75
CA ARG A 158 12.17 -9.80 4.52
C ARG A 158 10.90 -9.19 3.92
N VAL A 159 10.20 -9.89 3.04
CA VAL A 159 8.91 -9.43 2.49
C VAL A 159 7.84 -9.43 3.59
N ALA A 160 7.74 -10.48 4.40
CA ALA A 160 6.82 -10.56 5.54
C ALA A 160 7.08 -9.40 6.53
N SER A 161 8.35 -9.16 6.86
CA SER A 161 8.74 -8.04 7.72
C SER A 161 8.38 -6.68 7.11
N GLY A 162 8.63 -6.50 5.81
CA GLY A 162 8.29 -5.27 5.08
C GLY A 162 6.77 -5.05 4.97
N LEU A 163 6.00 -6.11 4.79
CA LEU A 163 4.53 -6.08 4.80
C LEU A 163 4.00 -5.62 6.16
N PHE A 164 4.49 -6.23 7.24
CA PHE A 164 4.12 -5.84 8.59
C PHE A 164 4.48 -4.39 8.92
N ALA A 165 5.70 -3.98 8.59
CA ALA A 165 6.14 -2.60 8.78
C ALA A 165 5.23 -1.62 8.02
N ALA A 166 4.89 -1.94 6.77
CA ALA A 166 3.97 -1.12 5.98
C ALA A 166 2.59 -1.01 6.64
N LEU A 167 2.00 -2.12 7.08
CA LEU A 167 0.68 -2.12 7.74
C LEU A 167 0.70 -1.35 9.05
N LYS A 168 1.81 -1.37 9.78
CA LYS A 168 2.02 -0.53 10.96
C LYS A 168 2.13 0.95 10.62
N ASP A 169 2.91 1.31 9.60
CA ASP A 169 3.04 2.70 9.14
C ASP A 169 1.68 3.27 8.71
N PHE A 170 0.87 2.47 8.02
CA PHE A 170 -0.49 2.83 7.67
C PHE A 170 -1.44 2.86 8.87
N GLY A 171 -1.06 2.26 10.00
CA GLY A 171 -1.86 2.13 11.22
C GLY A 171 -2.98 1.09 11.11
N ILE A 172 -2.84 0.08 10.26
CA ILE A 172 -3.76 -1.07 10.16
C ILE A 172 -3.48 -2.06 11.30
N ILE A 173 -2.21 -2.16 11.69
CA ILE A 173 -1.76 -2.92 12.84
C ILE A 173 -1.09 -1.95 13.80
N GLU A 174 -1.33 -2.12 15.09
CA GLU A 174 -0.70 -1.34 16.14
C GLU A 174 0.06 -2.23 17.14
N GLY A 175 0.80 -1.59 18.04
CA GLY A 175 1.57 -2.26 19.06
C GLY A 175 3.04 -2.53 18.71
N GLY A 176 3.75 -3.03 19.71
CA GLY A 176 5.18 -3.35 19.66
C GLY A 176 5.41 -4.86 19.81
N ARG A 177 5.43 -5.33 21.06
CA ARG A 177 5.55 -6.76 21.41
C ARG A 177 4.23 -7.51 21.26
N SER A 178 3.14 -7.00 21.85
CA SER A 178 1.77 -7.46 21.56
C SER A 178 1.21 -6.58 20.46
N ARG A 179 0.83 -7.19 19.33
CA ARG A 179 0.39 -6.49 18.13
C ARG A 179 -1.05 -6.87 17.83
N LYS A 180 -1.84 -5.88 17.47
CA LYS A 180 -3.27 -6.04 17.26
C LYS A 180 -3.75 -5.32 16.02
N ILE A 181 -4.83 -5.82 15.43
CA ILE A 181 -5.59 -5.10 14.40
C ILE A 181 -6.09 -3.81 15.06
N ALA A 182 -5.74 -2.68 14.47
CA ALA A 182 -6.06 -1.38 15.05
C ALA A 182 -7.57 -1.11 14.89
N PRO A 183 -8.30 -0.78 15.96
CA PRO A 183 -9.67 -0.28 15.84
C PRO A 183 -9.57 1.09 15.17
N LYS A 184 -10.17 1.23 13.98
CA LYS A 184 -9.99 2.45 13.20
C LYS A 184 -11.31 3.04 12.80
N PHE A 185 -11.56 4.26 13.22
CA PHE A 185 -12.57 5.09 12.58
C PHE A 185 -12.02 5.61 11.24
N ILE A 186 -12.81 5.52 10.17
CA ILE A 186 -12.49 6.18 8.89
C ILE A 186 -13.10 7.58 8.92
N PRO A 187 -12.29 8.64 8.77
CA PRO A 187 -12.82 9.98 8.64
C PRO A 187 -13.80 10.06 7.47
N MET A 188 -14.90 10.78 7.65
CA MET A 188 -15.97 10.88 6.66
C MET A 188 -15.48 11.34 5.29
N GLN A 189 -14.47 12.21 5.25
CA GLN A 189 -13.82 12.68 4.02
C GLN A 189 -13.15 11.54 3.25
N VAL A 190 -12.47 10.63 3.96
CA VAL A 190 -11.84 9.44 3.39
C VAL A 190 -12.92 8.50 2.85
N PHE A 191 -13.99 8.29 3.62
CA PHE A 191 -15.14 7.49 3.18
C PHE A 191 -15.72 8.00 1.87
N PHE A 192 -16.03 9.31 1.78
CA PHE A 192 -16.62 9.89 0.57
C PHE A 192 -15.68 9.82 -0.62
N TYR A 193 -14.37 10.05 -0.42
CA TYR A 193 -13.39 9.86 -1.48
C TYR A 193 -13.44 8.43 -2.03
N ILE A 194 -13.39 7.43 -1.16
CA ILE A 194 -13.38 6.01 -1.56
C ILE A 194 -14.71 5.61 -2.21
N ALA A 195 -15.84 6.04 -1.66
CA ALA A 195 -17.16 5.77 -2.22
C ALA A 195 -17.31 6.38 -3.62
N PHE A 196 -16.94 7.65 -3.79
CA PHE A 196 -16.93 8.33 -5.08
C PHE A 196 -16.00 7.65 -6.07
N PHE A 197 -14.79 7.30 -5.63
CA PHE A 197 -13.83 6.58 -6.44
C PHE A 197 -14.42 5.26 -6.98
N ILE A 198 -15.03 4.44 -6.11
CA ILE A 198 -15.59 3.15 -6.51
C ILE A 198 -16.79 3.32 -7.45
N TYR A 199 -17.64 4.32 -7.18
CA TYR A 199 -18.79 4.64 -8.04
C TYR A 199 -18.35 4.97 -9.47
N ASN A 200 -17.30 5.78 -9.64
CA ASN A 200 -16.83 6.19 -10.96
C ASN A 200 -16.00 5.12 -11.68
N GLU A 201 -15.21 4.34 -10.94
CA GLU A 201 -14.31 3.33 -11.52
C GLU A 201 -14.99 1.98 -11.81
N ALA A 202 -16.29 1.85 -11.48
CA ALA A 202 -17.09 0.63 -11.68
C ALA A 202 -16.42 -0.65 -11.18
N LEU A 203 -15.72 -0.58 -10.03
CA LEU A 203 -15.01 -1.74 -9.47
C LEU A 203 -16.02 -2.86 -9.13
N PRO A 204 -15.86 -4.08 -9.67
CA PRO A 204 -16.83 -5.16 -9.50
C PRO A 204 -16.90 -5.72 -8.06
N GLU A 205 -15.90 -5.45 -7.22
CA GLU A 205 -15.86 -5.90 -5.82
C GLU A 205 -16.59 -4.94 -4.87
N LYS A 206 -17.93 -4.82 -4.97
CA LYS A 206 -18.76 -4.14 -3.95
C LYS A 206 -18.55 -4.70 -2.53
N LYS A 207 -18.01 -5.92 -2.39
CA LYS A 207 -17.60 -6.52 -1.10
C LYS A 207 -16.36 -5.87 -0.47
N LEU A 208 -15.43 -5.32 -1.25
CA LEU A 208 -14.26 -4.61 -0.69
C LEU A 208 -14.68 -3.30 0.01
N LEU A 209 -15.82 -2.74 -0.41
CA LEU A 209 -16.52 -1.58 0.18
C LEU A 209 -16.97 -1.88 1.61
N ILE A 210 -17.64 -3.03 1.84
CA ILE A 210 -18.04 -3.51 3.18
C ILE A 210 -16.81 -3.74 4.07
N MET A 211 -15.65 -4.03 3.50
CA MET A 211 -14.46 -4.38 4.26
C MET A 211 -13.65 -3.15 4.68
N ILE A 212 -13.38 -2.22 3.77
CA ILE A 212 -12.71 -0.96 4.11
C ILE A 212 -13.61 -0.12 5.03
N ILE A 213 -14.93 -0.14 4.84
CA ILE A 213 -15.87 0.65 5.63
C ILE A 213 -16.31 -0.13 6.88
N GLY A 214 -16.62 -1.42 6.79
CA GLY A 214 -17.13 -2.22 7.90
C GLY A 214 -16.11 -2.56 8.99
N SER A 215 -14.80 -2.51 8.71
CA SER A 215 -13.76 -2.56 9.75
C SER A 215 -13.70 -1.28 10.60
N CYS A 216 -14.47 -0.25 10.21
CA CYS A 216 -14.39 1.09 10.76
C CYS A 216 -15.72 1.62 11.32
N PHE A 217 -16.77 0.80 11.30
CA PHE A 217 -18.10 1.14 11.80
C PHE A 217 -18.64 0.17 12.86
N TYR A 218 -17.81 -0.73 13.40
CA TYR A 218 -18.11 -1.47 14.63
C TYR A 218 -16.90 -1.50 15.57
#